data_AF-A0A7C1ATH2-F1
#
_entry.id   AF-A0A7C1ATH2-F1
#
_cell.length_a   1.000
_cell.length_b   1.000
_cell.length_c   1.000
_cell.angle_alpha   90.00
_cell.angle_beta   90.00
_cell.angle_gamma   90.00
#
_symmetry.space_group_name_H-M   'P 1'
#
loop_
_entity.id
_entity.type
_entity.pdbx_description
1 polymer ?
#
loop_
_entity_poly.entity_id
_entity_poly.type
_entity_poly.pdbx_seq_one_letter_code
_entity_poly.pdbx_strand_id
1 'polypeptide(L)'
;MITVKCPDCGKKIIWDDFQSMTIKCPDCGREFSVKGALRENIKKREGGIQAKIFRCPHCNATLSRRWFIKCSECGYWVFGNFSMNSKLLFIGVVILGYIFISWYFFHLIH
;
A
#
# COMPACT_ATOMS: atom_id res chain seq x y z
N MET A 1 -3.57 -15.17 -10.50
CA MET A 1 -2.18 -15.09 -11.02
C MET A 1 -1.30 -14.38 -10.00
N ILE A 2 -0.24 -15.05 -9.55
CA ILE A 2 0.72 -14.54 -8.56
C ILE A 2 2.09 -14.46 -9.24
N THR A 3 2.84 -13.37 -9.03
CA THR A 3 4.21 -13.26 -9.55
C THR A 3 5.21 -13.72 -8.52
N VAL A 4 6.03 -14.70 -8.88
CA VAL A 4 7.07 -15.29 -8.03
C VAL A 4 8.43 -14.95 -8.61
N LYS A 5 9.35 -14.42 -7.79
CA LYS A 5 10.74 -14.23 -8.19
C LYS A 5 11.56 -15.49 -7.94
N CYS A 6 12.39 -15.88 -8.90
CA CYS A 6 13.40 -16.92 -8.72
C CYS A 6 14.49 -16.45 -7.74
N PRO A 7 14.90 -17.28 -6.77
CA PRO A 7 15.92 -16.92 -5.78
C PRO A 7 17.32 -16.73 -6.37
N ASP A 8 17.70 -17.51 -7.40
CA ASP A 8 19.04 -17.46 -7.98
C ASP A 8 19.19 -16.39 -9.07
N CYS A 9 18.26 -16.35 -10.05
CA CYS A 9 18.37 -15.42 -11.20
C CYS A 9 17.51 -14.16 -11.07
N GLY A 10 16.62 -14.08 -10.07
CA GLY A 10 15.73 -12.92 -9.87
C GLY A 10 14.58 -12.78 -10.89
N LYS A 11 14.46 -13.70 -11.86
CA LYS A 11 13.42 -13.66 -12.89
C LYS A 11 12.03 -13.77 -12.28
N LYS A 12 11.09 -12.96 -12.79
CA LYS A 12 9.69 -12.98 -12.41
C LYS A 12 8.95 -14.02 -13.25
N ILE A 13 8.33 -14.98 -12.58
CA ILE A 13 7.55 -16.06 -13.17
C ILE A 13 6.09 -15.86 -12.73
N ILE A 14 5.15 -16.04 -13.65
CA ILE A 14 3.71 -15.96 -13.34
C ILE A 14 3.24 -17.38 -12.99
N TRP A 15 2.73 -17.53 -11.78
CA TRP A 15 2.15 -18.77 -11.28
C TRP A 15 0.64 -18.61 -11.14
N ASP A 16 -0.10 -19.65 -11.49
CA ASP A 16 -1.56 -19.75 -11.33
C ASP A 16 -1.90 -20.92 -10.40
N ASP A 17 -3.14 -20.96 -9.91
CA ASP A 17 -3.57 -21.98 -8.94
C ASP A 17 -3.75 -23.38 -9.56
N PHE A 18 -3.64 -23.50 -10.90
CA PHE A 18 -3.71 -24.76 -11.64
C PHE A 18 -2.35 -25.43 -11.81
N GLN A 19 -1.26 -24.67 -11.63
CA GLN A 19 0.11 -25.17 -11.69
C GLN A 19 0.53 -25.85 -10.38
N SER A 20 1.52 -26.74 -10.49
CA SER A 20 2.14 -27.37 -9.33
C SER A 20 2.76 -26.35 -8.38
N MET A 21 2.76 -26.67 -7.07
CA MET A 21 3.38 -25.82 -6.04
C MET A 21 4.92 -25.77 -6.11
N THR A 22 5.50 -26.56 -7.02
CA THR A 22 6.92 -26.58 -7.38
C THR A 22 7.02 -26.13 -8.84
N ILE A 23 7.88 -25.14 -9.09
CA ILE A 23 8.11 -24.59 -10.43
C ILE A 23 9.59 -24.66 -10.78
N LYS A 24 9.87 -24.94 -12.05
CA LYS A 24 11.22 -24.93 -12.61
C LYS A 24 11.49 -23.61 -13.32
N CYS A 25 12.57 -22.95 -12.94
CA CYS A 25 13.07 -21.75 -13.58
C CYS A 25 13.48 -22.06 -15.04
N PRO A 26 12.96 -21.36 -16.06
CA PRO A 26 13.31 -21.63 -17.45
C PRO A 26 14.75 -21.25 -17.80
N ASP A 27 15.33 -20.24 -17.14
CA ASP A 27 16.69 -19.75 -17.47
C ASP A 27 17.78 -20.48 -16.68
N CYS A 28 17.47 -20.80 -15.42
CA CYS A 28 18.44 -21.32 -14.47
C CYS A 28 18.24 -22.80 -14.17
N GLY A 29 17.16 -23.41 -14.65
CA GLY A 29 16.83 -24.82 -14.42
C GLY A 29 16.53 -25.20 -12.96
N ARG A 30 16.63 -24.25 -12.02
CA ARG A 30 16.38 -24.46 -10.59
C ARG A 30 14.91 -24.80 -10.34
N GLU A 31 14.67 -25.89 -9.63
CA GLU A 31 13.35 -26.21 -9.09
C GLU A 31 13.20 -25.62 -7.69
N PHE A 32 12.08 -24.94 -7.44
CA PHE A 32 11.81 -24.33 -6.15
C PHE A 32 10.31 -24.31 -5.83
N SER A 33 10.00 -24.28 -4.55
CA SER A 33 8.61 -24.19 -4.08
C SER A 33 8.09 -22.76 -4.16
N VAL A 34 6.90 -22.61 -4.74
CA VAL A 34 6.15 -21.35 -4.82
C VAL A 34 5.89 -20.79 -3.41
N LYS A 35 5.58 -21.64 -2.43
CA LYS A 35 5.37 -21.20 -1.03
C LYS A 35 6.62 -20.55 -0.44
N GLY A 36 7.78 -21.16 -0.65
CA GLY A 36 9.06 -20.66 -0.16
C GLY A 36 9.42 -19.33 -0.81
N ALA A 37 9.34 -19.26 -2.15
CA ALA A 37 9.61 -18.04 -2.89
C ALA A 37 8.62 -16.91 -2.56
N LEU A 38 7.35 -17.22 -2.28
CA LEU A 38 6.37 -16.23 -1.84
C LEU A 38 6.70 -15.69 -0.44
N ARG A 39 7.07 -16.56 0.51
CA ARG A 39 7.53 -16.13 1.85
C ARG A 39 8.76 -15.23 1.75
N GLU A 40 9.70 -15.56 0.88
CA GLU A 40 10.88 -14.72 0.66
C GLU A 40 10.53 -13.39 0.01
N ASN A 41 9.62 -13.38 -0.98
CA ASN A 41 9.11 -12.15 -1.59
C ASN A 41 8.42 -11.26 -0.57
N ILE A 42 7.62 -11.84 0.34
CA ILE A 42 7.00 -11.12 1.46
C ILE A 42 8.10 -10.57 2.38
N LYS A 43 9.07 -11.39 2.79
CA LYS A 43 10.19 -10.97 3.66
C LYS A 43 11.02 -9.84 3.05
N LYS A 44 11.27 -9.88 1.73
CA LYS A 44 11.96 -8.82 0.98
C LYS A 44 11.09 -7.57 0.86
N ARG A 45 9.79 -7.70 0.55
CA ARG A 45 8.83 -6.59 0.53
C ARG A 45 8.71 -5.92 1.89
N GLU A 46 8.78 -6.71 2.95
CA GLU A 46 8.75 -6.27 4.35
C GLU A 46 10.14 -5.89 4.87
N GLY A 47 11.18 -6.03 4.04
CA GLY A 47 12.53 -5.51 4.24
C GLY A 47 12.98 -5.56 5.69
N GLY A 48 12.94 -6.74 6.31
CA GLY A 48 13.38 -6.98 7.70
C GLY A 48 12.94 -5.92 8.71
N ILE A 49 11.75 -6.03 9.30
CA ILE A 49 11.34 -5.27 10.52
C ILE A 49 11.38 -3.73 10.37
N GLN A 50 11.78 -3.18 9.22
CA GLN A 50 11.53 -1.80 8.82
C GLN A 50 10.26 -1.74 7.98
N ALA A 51 9.17 -2.30 8.51
CA ALA A 51 7.88 -1.68 8.25
C ALA A 51 8.00 -0.26 8.82
N LYS A 52 8.45 0.72 8.01
CA LYS A 52 8.59 2.15 8.32
C LYS A 52 7.85 2.46 9.61
N ILE A 53 8.55 2.37 10.73
CA ILE A 53 7.92 2.35 12.05
C ILE A 53 7.26 3.71 12.17
N PHE A 54 5.94 3.75 12.12
CA PHE A 54 5.22 5.01 12.20
C PHE A 54 5.30 5.42 13.66
N ARG A 55 6.06 6.48 13.94
CA ARG A 55 6.17 7.02 15.30
C ARG A 55 5.22 8.21 15.43
N CYS A 56 4.58 8.32 16.57
CA CYS A 56 3.81 9.51 16.89
C CYS A 56 4.73 10.74 16.90
N PRO A 57 4.38 11.87 16.23
CA PRO A 57 5.22 13.07 16.24
C PRO A 57 5.33 13.73 17.62
N HIS A 58 4.38 13.47 18.53
CA HIS A 58 4.35 14.06 19.87
C HIS A 58 5.11 13.24 20.92
N CYS A 59 4.88 11.93 20.96
CA CYS A 59 5.42 11.06 22.03
C CYS A 59 6.38 9.99 21.52
N ASN A 60 6.65 9.94 20.21
CA ASN A 60 7.53 8.98 19.55
C ASN A 60 7.14 7.50 19.73
N ALA A 61 5.95 7.22 20.27
CA ALA A 61 5.41 5.89 20.46
C ALA A 61 5.24 5.17 19.11
N THR A 62 5.48 3.86 19.10
CA THR A 62 5.33 3.01 17.92
C THR A 62 3.84 2.81 17.62
N LEU A 63 3.43 3.19 16.41
CA LEU A 63 2.06 3.08 15.93
C LEU A 63 1.93 1.97 14.88
N SER A 64 0.78 1.31 14.87
CA SER A 64 0.44 0.37 13.79
C SER A 64 0.29 1.11 12.45
N ARG A 65 0.56 0.43 11.33
CA ARG A 65 0.33 0.97 9.97
C ARG A 65 -1.17 1.09 9.67
N ARG A 66 -1.85 2.02 10.33
CA ARG A 66 -3.21 2.45 10.01
C ARG A 66 -3.19 3.89 9.54
N TRP A 67 -4.07 4.19 8.59
CA TRP A 67 -4.16 5.52 7.98
C TRP A 67 -4.71 6.58 8.94
N PHE A 68 -5.53 6.15 9.90
CA PHE A 68 -6.10 6.99 10.94
C PHE A 68 -5.97 6.27 12.28
N ILE A 69 -5.09 6.75 13.15
CA ILE A 69 -4.84 6.12 14.46
C ILE A 69 -4.73 7.18 15.55
N LYS A 70 -5.47 6.97 16.63
CA LYS A 70 -5.29 7.70 17.88
C LYS A 70 -4.13 7.05 18.63
N CYS A 71 -3.12 7.83 18.99
CA CYS A 71 -2.03 7.34 19.82
C CYS A 71 -2.57 6.94 21.21
N SER A 72 -2.19 5.76 21.70
CA SER A 72 -2.58 5.27 23.03
C SER A 72 -1.94 6.05 24.17
N GLU A 73 -0.71 6.53 23.98
CA GLU A 73 0.09 7.21 25.01
C GLU A 73 -0.34 8.67 25.23
N CYS A 74 -0.56 9.42 24.15
CA CYS A 74 -0.83 10.87 24.23
C CYS A 74 -2.20 11.28 23.71
N GLY A 75 -2.99 10.35 23.15
CA GLY A 75 -4.30 10.65 22.58
C GLY A 75 -4.28 11.46 21.28
N TYR A 76 -3.11 11.82 20.75
CA TYR A 76 -2.97 12.59 19.52
C TYR A 76 -3.39 11.77 18.29
N TRP A 77 -4.12 12.41 17.37
CA TRP A 77 -4.56 11.79 16.11
C TRP A 77 -3.46 11.89 15.06
N VAL A 78 -2.96 10.75 14.62
CA VAL A 78 -1.97 10.66 13.54
C VAL A 78 -2.66 10.29 12.25
N PHE A 79 -2.57 11.20 11.28
CA PHE A 79 -2.98 10.98 9.91
C PHE A 79 -1.78 10.40 9.16
N GLY A 80 -1.96 9.23 8.56
CA GLY A 80 -0.91 8.58 7.77
C GLY A 80 -0.46 9.46 6.60
N ASN A 81 0.66 9.07 5.97
CA ASN A 81 1.19 9.82 4.83
C ASN A 81 0.16 9.85 3.70
N PHE A 82 -0.51 10.99 3.50
CA PHE A 82 -1.43 11.16 2.39
C PHE A 82 -0.60 11.25 1.12
N SER A 83 -0.63 10.22 0.29
CA SER A 83 -0.08 10.29 -1.06
C SER A 83 -1.06 11.10 -1.92
N MET A 84 -0.94 12.43 -1.88
CA MET A 84 -1.75 13.34 -2.68
C MET A 84 -1.37 13.12 -4.14
N ASN A 85 -2.08 12.24 -4.84
CA ASN A 85 -2.02 12.21 -6.30
C ASN A 85 -2.66 13.51 -6.79
N SER A 86 -2.09 14.17 -7.80
CA SER A 86 -2.61 15.43 -8.35
C SER A 86 -4.10 15.34 -8.68
N LYS A 87 -4.57 14.16 -9.13
CA LYS A 87 -6.00 13.90 -9.40
C LYS A 87 -6.91 14.08 -8.18
N LEU A 88 -6.47 13.76 -6.96
CA LEU A 88 -7.28 13.92 -5.75
C LEU A 88 -7.50 15.39 -5.38
N LEU A 89 -6.51 16.25 -5.64
CA LEU A 89 -6.64 17.69 -5.48
C LEU A 89 -7.64 18.27 -6.50
N PHE A 90 -7.56 17.84 -7.77
CA PHE A 90 -8.52 18.25 -8.80
C PHE A 90 -9.95 17.86 -8.44
N ILE A 91 -10.18 16.63 -7.97
CA ILE A 91 -11.52 16.18 -7.54
C ILE A 91 -12.05 17.06 -6.40
N GLY A 92 -11.21 17.38 -5.41
CA GLY A 92 -11.60 18.27 -4.31
C GLY A 92 -12.03 19.66 -4.77
N VAL A 93 -11.29 20.25 -5.71
CA VAL A 93 -11.60 21.58 -6.27
C VAL A 93 -12.93 21.57 -7.04
N VAL A 94 -13.18 20.52 -7.84
CA VAL A 94 -14.43 20.39 -8.59
C VAL A 94 -15.64 20.27 -7.66
N ILE A 95 -15.54 19.49 -6.57
CA ILE A 95 -16.61 19.34 -5.58
C ILE A 95 -16.91 20.68 -4.90
N LEU A 96 -15.87 21.40 -4.45
CA LEU A 96 -16.03 22.71 -3.84
C LEU A 96 -16.67 23.72 -4.80
N GLY A 97 -16.25 23.72 -6.07
CA GLY A 97 -16.84 24.55 -7.11
C GLY A 97 -18.32 24.27 -7.34
N TYR A 98 -18.71 22.99 -7.42
CA TYR A 98 -20.10 22.59 -7.56
C TYR A 98 -20.97 23.05 -6.38
N ILE A 99 -20.48 22.87 -5.15
CA ILE A 99 -21.17 23.32 -3.93
C ILE A 99 -21.36 24.85 -3.95
N PHE A 100 -20.33 25.59 -4.35
CA PHE A 100 -20.39 27.06 -4.45
C PHE A 100 -21.40 27.53 -5.51
N ILE A 101 -21.41 26.87 -6.66
CA ILE A 101 -22.32 27.16 -7.77
C ILE A 101 -23.77 26.89 -7.34
N SER A 102 -24.04 25.72 -6.74
CA SER A 102 -25.38 25.40 -6.24
C SER A 102 -25.84 26.36 -5.15
N TRP A 103 -24.96 26.78 -4.24
CA TRP A 103 -25.28 27.79 -3.22
C TRP A 103 -25.63 29.15 -3.83
N TYR A 104 -24.85 29.60 -4.82
CA TYR A 104 -25.11 30.84 -5.55
C TYR A 104 -26.45 30.81 -6.27
N PHE A 105 -26.78 29.73 -6.99
CA PHE A 105 -28.07 29.58 -7.65
C PHE A 105 -29.24 29.55 -6.66
N PHE A 106 -29.08 28.90 -5.51
CA PHE A 106 -30.10 28.89 -4.47
C PHE A 106 -30.39 30.29 -3.92
N HIS A 107 -29.35 31.10 -3.73
CA HIS A 107 -29.46 32.49 -3.29
C HIS A 107 -29.88 33.46 -4.41
N LEU A 108 -29.73 33.09 -5.68
CA LEU A 108 -30.20 33.90 -6.81
C LEU A 108 -31.69 33.65 -7.11
N ILE A 109 -32.20 32.47 -6.75
CA ILE A 109 -33.58 32.03 -7.01
C ILE A 109 -34.53 32.38 -5.84
N HIS A 110 -34.01 32.65 -4.65
CA HIS A 110 -34.76 33.09 -3.47
C HIS A 110 -34.45 34.55 -3.14
#